data_AF-A0A947J7I5-F1
#
_entry.id   AF-A0A947J7I5-F1
#
_cell.length_a   1.000
_cell.length_b   1.000
_cell.length_c   1.000
_cell.angle_alpha   90.00
_cell.angle_beta   90.00
_cell.angle_gamma   90.00
#
_symmetry.space_group_name_H-M   'P 1'
#
loop_
_entity.id
_entity.type
_entity.pdbx_description
1 polymer ?
#
loop_
_entity_poly.entity_id
_entity_poly.type
_entity_poly.pdbx_seq_one_letter_code
_entity_poly.pdbx_strand_id
1 'polypeptide(L)'
;DRIDSRSGRRLGPATGDPRTFTPFDELFDAYRKQLEYIVGLKIEGNSRIERLFAEYMPAPFLSIVVEDCIERGEDYNGAGPRYPATYIQGVGLGTTTDAMSAIEGHVFSRGTIRMGELVAALDADFVGHESARRLLLRQSPRFGNDDERADRIARALFDAYFAAIDARPITKGGRIASTCF
;
A
#
# COMPACT_ATOMS: atom_id res chain seq x y z
N ASP A 1 -8.91 3.46 -13.50
CA ASP A 1 -10.37 3.70 -13.59
C ASP A 1 -11.16 3.35 -12.32
N ARG A 2 -10.51 3.21 -11.14
CA ARG A 2 -11.08 2.99 -9.78
C ARG A 2 -11.87 1.71 -9.53
N ILE A 3 -11.90 0.77 -10.48
CA ILE A 3 -12.68 -0.47 -10.34
C ILE A 3 -11.77 -1.57 -9.78
N ASP A 4 -12.21 -2.23 -8.72
CA ASP A 4 -11.59 -3.48 -8.27
C ASP A 4 -12.07 -4.62 -9.17
N SER A 5 -11.14 -5.30 -9.84
CA SER A 5 -11.45 -6.36 -10.80
C SER A 5 -12.13 -7.57 -10.18
N ARG A 6 -11.97 -7.80 -8.87
CA ARG A 6 -12.62 -8.92 -8.17
C ARG A 6 -14.07 -8.66 -7.81
N SER A 7 -14.39 -7.47 -7.29
CA SER A 7 -15.75 -7.12 -6.87
C SER A 7 -16.55 -6.35 -7.92
N GLY A 8 -15.92 -5.79 -8.95
CA GLY A 8 -16.53 -4.90 -9.93
C GLY A 8 -16.96 -3.54 -9.35
N ARG A 9 -16.61 -3.25 -8.09
CA ARG A 9 -17.02 -2.02 -7.40
C ARG A 9 -16.00 -0.92 -7.61
N ARG A 10 -16.50 0.32 -7.60
CA ARG A 10 -15.68 1.53 -7.60
C ARG A 10 -15.20 1.79 -6.18
N LEU A 11 -13.95 1.44 -5.88
CA LEU A 11 -13.40 1.53 -4.51
C LEU A 11 -12.45 2.71 -4.31
N GLY A 12 -11.88 3.28 -5.38
CA GLY A 12 -10.90 4.37 -5.28
C GLY A 12 -11.30 5.67 -5.99
N PRO A 13 -10.45 6.71 -5.93
CA PRO A 13 -10.61 7.94 -6.71
C PRO A 13 -10.46 7.67 -8.21
N ALA A 14 -11.14 8.44 -9.05
CA ALA A 14 -10.97 8.36 -10.49
C ALA A 14 -9.63 8.98 -10.91
N THR A 15 -8.58 8.17 -10.99
CA THR A 15 -7.21 8.61 -11.31
C THR A 15 -6.88 8.66 -12.79
N GLY A 16 -7.86 8.42 -13.67
CA GLY A 16 -7.69 8.40 -15.11
C GLY A 16 -7.77 7.00 -15.74
N ASP A 17 -7.75 6.98 -17.07
CA ASP A 17 -7.62 5.77 -17.86
C ASP A 17 -6.12 5.47 -18.05
N PRO A 18 -5.63 4.28 -17.65
CA PRO A 18 -4.21 3.95 -17.82
C PRO A 18 -3.73 4.04 -19.28
N ARG A 19 -4.63 3.86 -20.25
CA ARG A 19 -4.30 3.93 -21.69
C ARG A 19 -3.92 5.34 -22.16
N THR A 20 -4.22 6.37 -21.38
CA THR A 20 -3.90 7.77 -21.73
C THR A 20 -2.68 8.30 -21.03
N PHE A 21 -2.06 7.54 -20.12
CA PHE A 21 -0.90 8.02 -19.37
C PHE A 21 0.34 8.11 -20.25
N THR A 22 0.99 9.27 -20.23
CA THR A 22 2.27 9.55 -20.87
C THR A 22 2.94 10.71 -20.13
N PRO A 23 4.03 10.53 -19.35
CA PRO A 23 4.93 9.37 -19.18
C PRO A 23 4.57 8.42 -18.00
N PHE A 24 5.48 7.48 -17.65
CA PHE A 24 5.32 6.54 -16.51
C PHE A 24 5.00 7.24 -15.19
N ASP A 25 5.53 8.45 -14.98
CA ASP A 25 5.27 9.23 -13.77
C ASP A 25 3.78 9.53 -13.58
N GLU A 26 2.99 9.66 -14.66
CA GLU A 26 1.52 9.83 -14.55
C GLU A 26 0.85 8.56 -14.00
N LEU A 27 1.34 7.37 -14.37
CA LEU A 27 0.88 6.11 -13.81
C LEU A 27 1.26 6.01 -12.33
N PHE A 28 2.49 6.40 -11.99
CA PHE A 28 2.95 6.37 -10.60
C PHE A 28 2.19 7.38 -9.73
N ASP A 29 1.87 8.55 -10.26
CA ASP A 29 1.00 9.54 -9.61
C ASP A 29 -0.43 9.02 -9.42
N ALA A 30 -0.96 8.29 -10.40
CA ALA A 30 -2.23 7.61 -10.25
C ALA A 30 -2.18 6.56 -9.13
N TYR A 31 -1.11 5.77 -9.04
CA TYR A 31 -0.89 4.82 -7.94
C TYR A 31 -0.84 5.53 -6.58
N ARG A 32 -0.06 6.60 -6.46
CA ARG A 32 0.06 7.38 -5.22
C ARG A 32 -1.29 7.92 -4.75
N LYS A 33 -2.10 8.48 -5.65
CA LYS A 33 -3.46 8.97 -5.32
C LYS A 33 -4.38 7.84 -4.84
N GLN A 34 -4.28 6.64 -5.42
CA GLN A 34 -5.03 5.47 -4.94
C GLN A 34 -4.57 5.07 -3.53
N LEU A 35 -3.26 5.00 -3.31
CA LEU A 35 -2.65 4.63 -2.04
C LEU A 35 -3.06 5.60 -0.91
N GLU A 36 -2.91 6.91 -1.13
CA GLU A 36 -3.26 7.95 -0.16
C GLU A 36 -4.73 7.88 0.24
N TYR A 37 -5.62 7.63 -0.72
CA TYR A 37 -7.06 7.48 -0.45
C TYR A 37 -7.35 6.27 0.44
N ILE A 38 -6.82 5.10 0.08
CA ILE A 38 -7.05 3.86 0.84
C ILE A 38 -6.43 3.94 2.25
N VAL A 39 -5.22 4.49 2.36
CA VAL A 39 -4.57 4.72 3.66
C VAL A 39 -5.38 5.70 4.50
N GLY A 40 -5.92 6.77 3.91
CA GLY A 40 -6.80 7.71 4.60
C GLY A 40 -8.03 7.03 5.21
N LEU A 41 -8.73 6.20 4.42
CA LEU A 41 -9.86 5.40 4.89
C LEU A 41 -9.46 4.43 6.00
N LYS A 42 -8.31 3.76 5.86
CA LYS A 42 -7.81 2.82 6.86
C LYS A 42 -7.51 3.52 8.20
N ILE A 43 -6.87 4.69 8.16
CA ILE A 43 -6.55 5.46 9.36
C ILE A 43 -7.83 5.92 10.06
N GLU A 44 -8.81 6.42 9.31
CA GLU A 44 -10.11 6.80 9.88
C GLU A 44 -10.80 5.61 10.56
N GLY A 45 -10.85 4.46 9.89
CA GLY A 45 -11.41 3.23 10.45
C GLY A 45 -10.66 2.78 11.70
N ASN A 46 -9.32 2.83 11.68
CA ASN A 46 -8.50 2.48 12.84
C ASN A 46 -8.78 3.39 14.04
N SER A 47 -8.89 4.71 13.85
CA SER A 47 -9.19 5.63 14.95
C SER A 47 -10.53 5.31 15.62
N ARG A 48 -11.53 4.85 14.85
CA ARG A 48 -12.81 4.40 15.42
C ARG A 48 -12.65 3.10 16.20
N ILE A 49 -11.94 2.13 15.65
CA ILE A 49 -11.66 0.84 16.29
C ILE A 49 -10.88 1.05 17.59
N GLU A 50 -9.85 1.89 17.60
CA GLU A 50 -9.06 2.17 18.80
C GLU A 50 -9.92 2.70 19.95
N ARG A 51 -10.86 3.62 19.66
CA ARG A 51 -11.81 4.13 20.68
C ARG A 51 -12.73 3.03 21.19
N LEU A 52 -13.24 2.18 20.31
CA LEU A 52 -14.08 1.05 20.70
C LEU A 52 -13.31 0.07 21.58
N PHE A 53 -12.02 -0.18 21.30
CA PHE A 53 -11.17 -1.02 22.15
C PHE A 53 -10.96 -0.39 23.53
N ALA A 54 -10.68 0.91 23.60
CA ALA A 54 -10.50 1.61 24.86
C ALA A 54 -11.78 1.61 25.73
N GLU A 55 -12.96 1.75 25.11
CA GLU A 55 -14.25 1.82 25.82
C GLU A 55 -14.80 0.44 26.19
N TYR A 56 -14.77 -0.52 25.27
CA TYR A 56 -15.50 -1.79 25.41
C TYR A 56 -14.60 -2.99 25.70
N MET A 57 -13.28 -2.86 25.53
CA MET A 57 -12.34 -3.96 25.76
C MET A 57 -11.16 -3.53 26.63
N PRO A 58 -11.38 -2.95 27.82
CA PRO A 58 -10.27 -2.65 28.73
C PRO A 58 -9.53 -3.94 29.11
N ALA A 59 -8.21 -3.84 29.27
CA ALA A 59 -7.33 -4.95 29.59
C ALA A 59 -6.65 -4.75 30.95
N PRO A 60 -7.40 -4.77 32.08
CA PRO A 60 -6.90 -4.35 33.38
C PRO A 60 -5.71 -5.18 33.88
N PHE A 61 -5.68 -6.49 33.59
CA PHE A 61 -4.54 -7.33 33.96
C PHE A 61 -3.26 -6.91 33.23
N LEU A 62 -3.37 -6.52 31.96
CA LEU A 62 -2.23 -6.02 31.19
C LEU A 62 -1.77 -4.65 31.69
N SER A 63 -2.72 -3.79 32.09
CA SER A 63 -2.47 -2.49 32.71
C SER A 63 -1.65 -2.58 34.00
N ILE A 64 -1.71 -3.69 34.74
CA ILE A 64 -0.91 -3.89 35.97
C ILE A 64 0.59 -4.11 35.65
N VAL A 65 0.89 -4.72 34.51
CA VAL A 65 2.27 -5.15 34.17
C VAL A 65 2.94 -4.27 33.11
N VAL A 66 2.26 -3.24 32.62
CA VAL A 66 2.79 -2.29 31.63
C VAL A 66 3.08 -0.95 32.30
N GLU A 67 4.29 -0.45 32.09
CA GLU A 67 4.75 0.82 32.67
C GLU A 67 3.82 2.01 32.33
N ASP A 68 3.71 2.92 33.29
CA ASP A 68 2.91 4.16 33.31
C ASP A 68 1.39 4.00 33.32
N CYS A 69 0.82 2.80 33.10
CA CYS A 69 -0.65 2.61 33.14
C CYS A 69 -1.24 2.91 34.54
N ILE A 70 -0.62 2.35 35.59
CA ILE A 70 -1.03 2.58 36.98
C ILE A 70 -0.83 4.06 37.37
N GLU A 71 0.33 4.64 37.06
CA GLU A 71 0.66 6.03 37.41
C GLU A 71 -0.31 7.02 36.75
N ARG A 72 -0.71 6.76 35.50
CA ARG A 72 -1.65 7.60 34.76
C ARG A 72 -3.12 7.31 35.10
N GLY A 73 -3.42 6.20 35.76
CA GLY A 73 -4.80 5.77 36.01
C GLY A 73 -5.57 5.44 34.73
N GLU A 74 -4.86 4.99 33.69
CA GLU A 74 -5.40 4.75 32.34
C GLU A 74 -5.16 3.30 31.92
N ASP A 75 -6.12 2.70 31.22
CA ASP A 75 -6.01 1.32 30.74
C ASP A 75 -4.99 1.17 29.59
N TYR A 76 -4.41 -0.03 29.46
CA TYR A 76 -3.53 -0.42 28.38
C TYR A 76 -4.13 -0.18 26.99
N ASN A 77 -5.41 -0.50 26.80
CA ASN A 77 -6.09 -0.25 25.52
C ASN A 77 -6.45 1.23 25.32
N GLY A 78 -6.35 2.06 26.36
CA GLY A 78 -6.42 3.52 26.30
C GLY A 78 -5.02 4.15 26.17
N ALA A 79 -4.83 5.29 26.83
CA ALA A 79 -3.59 6.07 26.81
C ALA A 79 -2.60 5.71 27.94
N GLY A 80 -2.78 4.54 28.57
CA GLY A 80 -1.97 4.07 29.69
C GLY A 80 -0.48 3.88 29.37
N PRO A 81 -0.10 3.14 28.30
CA PRO A 81 1.30 2.78 28.06
C PRO A 81 2.21 4.00 27.86
N ARG A 82 3.47 3.91 28.30
CA ARG A 82 4.49 4.96 28.05
C ARG A 82 4.65 5.30 26.56
N TYR A 83 4.69 4.26 25.73
CA TYR A 83 4.88 4.35 24.27
C TYR A 83 3.76 3.59 23.54
N PRO A 84 2.59 4.22 23.32
CA PRO A 84 1.55 3.65 22.49
C PRO A 84 2.03 3.54 21.04
N ALA A 85 1.97 2.33 20.48
CA ALA A 85 2.38 2.06 19.12
C ALA A 85 1.21 1.50 18.31
N THR A 86 1.12 1.89 17.04
CA THR A 86 0.16 1.35 16.08
C THR A 86 0.83 1.27 14.74
N TYR A 87 0.61 0.16 14.06
CA TYR A 87 1.28 -0.14 12.81
C TYR A 87 0.27 -0.39 11.70
N ILE A 88 0.62 0.06 10.50
CA ILE A 88 -0.02 -0.41 9.27
C ILE A 88 1.01 -1.29 8.55
N GLN A 89 0.56 -2.47 8.13
CA GLN A 89 1.39 -3.49 7.49
C GLN A 89 1.24 -3.38 5.97
N GLY A 90 2.35 -3.18 5.29
CA GLY A 90 2.45 -3.18 3.83
C GLY A 90 2.67 -4.59 3.35
N VAL A 91 1.87 -5.02 2.37
CA VAL A 91 1.94 -6.36 1.78
C VAL A 91 2.17 -6.23 0.28
N GLY A 92 3.05 -7.06 -0.27
CA GLY A 92 3.23 -7.17 -1.72
C GLY A 92 4.18 -6.14 -2.34
N LEU A 93 5.19 -5.66 -1.59
CA LEU A 93 6.21 -4.75 -2.12
C LEU A 93 6.90 -5.34 -3.35
N GLY A 94 7.41 -6.58 -3.25
CA GLY A 94 8.09 -7.25 -4.38
C GLY A 94 7.18 -7.42 -5.60
N THR A 95 5.93 -7.86 -5.41
CA THR A 95 4.95 -8.01 -6.50
C THR A 95 4.65 -6.68 -7.18
N THR A 96 4.46 -5.62 -6.40
CA THR A 96 4.14 -4.29 -6.92
C THR A 96 5.34 -3.68 -7.65
N THR A 97 6.54 -3.82 -7.10
CA THR A 97 7.79 -3.40 -7.75
C THR A 97 7.97 -4.07 -9.09
N ASP A 98 7.86 -5.39 -9.13
CA ASP A 98 8.01 -6.17 -10.35
C ASP A 98 6.96 -5.82 -11.41
N ALA A 99 5.70 -5.61 -11.01
CA ALA A 99 4.64 -5.19 -11.90
C ALA A 99 4.92 -3.79 -12.48
N MET A 100 5.27 -2.84 -11.64
CA MET A 100 5.61 -1.47 -12.05
C MET A 100 6.87 -1.44 -12.94
N SER A 101 7.88 -2.25 -12.64
CA SER A 101 9.10 -2.36 -13.44
C SER A 101 8.82 -2.96 -14.82
N ALA A 102 7.97 -3.98 -14.89
CA ALA A 102 7.53 -4.54 -16.15
C ALA A 102 6.75 -3.51 -16.99
N ILE A 103 5.86 -2.75 -16.37
CA ILE A 103 5.09 -1.69 -17.03
C ILE A 103 6.01 -0.57 -17.54
N GLU A 104 6.89 -0.02 -16.68
CA GLU A 104 7.84 1.03 -17.06
C GLU A 104 8.71 0.56 -18.25
N GLY A 105 9.28 -0.64 -18.14
CA GLY A 105 10.18 -1.18 -19.15
C GLY A 105 9.51 -1.50 -20.49
N HIS A 106 8.35 -2.15 -20.46
CA HIS A 106 7.71 -2.67 -21.68
C HIS A 106 6.70 -1.72 -22.31
N VAL A 107 5.99 -0.90 -21.52
CA VAL A 107 4.98 0.03 -22.03
C VAL A 107 5.59 1.40 -22.31
N PHE A 108 6.32 1.95 -21.34
CA PHE A 108 6.79 3.34 -21.40
C PHE A 108 8.19 3.52 -21.99
N SER A 109 9.10 2.56 -21.77
CA SER A 109 10.48 2.65 -22.26
C SER A 109 10.65 2.00 -23.63
N ARG A 110 10.41 0.69 -23.77
CA ARG A 110 10.67 -0.04 -25.02
C ARG A 110 9.47 -0.08 -25.97
N GLY A 111 8.26 0.15 -25.48
CA GLY A 111 7.03 0.05 -26.28
C GLY A 111 6.75 -1.35 -26.85
N THR A 112 7.30 -2.42 -26.24
CA THR A 112 7.12 -3.81 -26.69
C THR A 112 5.69 -4.34 -26.49
N ILE A 113 4.88 -3.67 -25.67
CA ILE A 113 3.45 -3.94 -25.51
C ILE A 113 2.75 -2.60 -25.26
N ARG A 114 1.59 -2.38 -25.88
CA ARG A 114 0.77 -1.19 -25.61
C ARG A 114 0.00 -1.36 -24.31
N MET A 115 -0.28 -0.26 -23.61
CA MET A 115 -1.04 -0.32 -22.35
C MET A 115 -2.40 -1.01 -22.52
N GLY A 116 -3.11 -0.76 -23.63
CA GLY A 116 -4.38 -1.44 -23.90
C GLY A 116 -4.26 -2.95 -24.09
N GLU A 117 -3.16 -3.42 -24.69
CA GLU A 117 -2.89 -4.87 -24.86
C GLU A 117 -2.55 -5.51 -23.51
N LEU A 118 -1.82 -4.80 -22.64
CA LEU A 118 -1.54 -5.26 -21.28
C LEU A 118 -2.83 -5.36 -20.46
N VAL A 119 -3.69 -4.34 -20.49
CA VAL A 119 -4.98 -4.36 -19.77
C VAL A 119 -5.85 -5.54 -20.24
N ALA A 120 -5.98 -5.73 -21.56
CA ALA A 120 -6.74 -6.86 -22.10
C ALA A 120 -6.15 -8.23 -21.67
N ALA A 121 -4.82 -8.35 -21.64
CA ALA A 121 -4.17 -9.57 -21.16
C ALA A 121 -4.42 -9.82 -19.67
N LEU A 122 -4.43 -8.78 -18.84
CA LEU A 122 -4.72 -8.89 -17.41
C LEU A 122 -6.19 -9.24 -17.14
N ASP A 123 -7.12 -8.61 -17.87
CA ASP A 123 -8.58 -8.87 -17.76
C ASP A 123 -8.92 -10.32 -18.14
N ALA A 124 -8.15 -10.91 -19.08
CA ALA A 124 -8.29 -12.30 -19.50
C ALA A 124 -7.50 -13.29 -18.65
N ASP A 125 -6.88 -12.88 -17.54
CA ASP A 125 -5.94 -13.71 -16.75
C ASP A 125 -4.87 -14.40 -17.64
N PHE A 126 -4.37 -13.66 -18.62
CA PHE A 126 -3.46 -14.09 -19.67
C PHE A 126 -3.93 -15.25 -20.57
N VAL A 127 -5.19 -15.68 -20.49
CA VAL A 127 -5.76 -16.68 -21.41
C VAL A 127 -5.73 -16.12 -22.84
N GLY A 128 -5.02 -16.78 -23.74
CA GLY A 128 -4.78 -16.30 -25.11
C GLY A 128 -3.67 -15.24 -25.25
N HIS A 129 -3.03 -14.83 -24.15
CA HIS A 129 -1.98 -13.80 -24.09
C HIS A 129 -0.67 -14.31 -23.47
N GLU A 130 -0.36 -15.61 -23.61
CA GLU A 130 0.81 -16.24 -23.00
C GLU A 130 2.15 -15.63 -23.48
N SER A 131 2.21 -15.10 -24.70
CA SER A 131 3.38 -14.37 -25.20
C SER A 131 3.66 -13.12 -24.36
N ALA A 132 2.61 -12.33 -24.04
CA ALA A 132 2.71 -11.18 -23.15
C ALA A 132 3.11 -11.60 -21.74
N ARG A 133 2.51 -12.67 -21.21
CA ARG A 133 2.87 -13.20 -19.89
C ARG A 133 4.35 -13.58 -19.80
N ARG A 134 4.87 -14.30 -20.80
CA ARG A 134 6.29 -14.70 -20.87
C ARG A 134 7.21 -13.49 -21.05
N LEU A 135 6.82 -12.53 -21.86
CA LEU A 135 7.57 -11.29 -22.05
C LEU A 135 7.76 -10.58 -20.71
N LEU A 136 6.67 -10.31 -19.99
CA LEU A 136 6.70 -9.67 -18.67
C LEU A 136 7.51 -10.50 -17.68
N LEU A 137 7.28 -11.81 -17.62
CA LEU A 137 7.92 -12.70 -16.66
C LEU A 137 9.45 -12.81 -16.86
N ARG A 138 9.90 -12.89 -18.11
CA ARG A 138 11.30 -13.24 -18.44
C ARG A 138 12.17 -12.06 -18.85
N GLN A 139 11.58 -10.95 -19.28
CA GLN A 139 12.31 -9.83 -19.89
C GLN A 139 12.08 -8.49 -19.17
N SER A 140 11.64 -8.53 -17.91
CA SER A 140 11.54 -7.38 -17.03
C SER A 140 12.64 -7.40 -15.97
N PRO A 141 13.18 -6.24 -15.56
CA PRO A 141 13.97 -6.13 -14.34
C PRO A 141 13.15 -6.62 -13.13
N ARG A 142 13.82 -7.19 -12.13
CA ARG A 142 13.17 -7.84 -10.99
C ARG A 142 13.79 -7.41 -9.68
N PHE A 143 12.94 -7.11 -8.71
CA PHE A 143 13.38 -6.76 -7.36
C PHE A 143 14.20 -7.90 -6.72
N GLY A 144 15.23 -7.53 -5.96
CA GLY A 144 16.09 -8.50 -5.26
C GLY A 144 17.22 -9.09 -6.11
N ASN A 145 17.55 -8.48 -7.25
CA ASN A 145 18.66 -8.90 -8.12
C ASN A 145 19.75 -7.83 -8.29
N ASP A 146 19.81 -6.81 -7.40
CA ASP A 146 20.74 -5.68 -7.50
C ASP A 146 20.63 -4.95 -8.87
N ASP A 147 19.39 -4.79 -9.34
CA ASP A 147 19.07 -4.09 -10.59
C ASP A 147 18.43 -2.75 -10.26
N GLU A 148 19.22 -1.69 -10.40
CA GLU A 148 18.85 -0.31 -10.08
C GLU A 148 17.51 0.12 -10.72
N ARG A 149 17.13 -0.46 -11.87
CA ARG A 149 15.86 -0.15 -12.53
C ARG A 149 14.65 -0.63 -11.72
N ALA A 150 14.74 -1.80 -11.10
CA ALA A 150 13.70 -2.31 -10.21
C ALA A 150 13.84 -1.70 -8.81
N ASP A 151 15.06 -1.54 -8.30
CA ASP A 151 15.29 -1.10 -6.93
C ASP A 151 14.93 0.38 -6.74
N ARG A 152 15.09 1.23 -7.76
CA ARG A 152 14.55 2.61 -7.75
C ARG A 152 13.03 2.63 -7.62
N ILE A 153 12.32 1.71 -8.28
CA ILE A 153 10.86 1.61 -8.19
C ILE A 153 10.45 1.10 -6.80
N ALA A 154 11.15 0.10 -6.26
CA ALA A 154 10.90 -0.39 -4.90
C ALA A 154 11.02 0.73 -3.87
N ARG A 155 12.09 1.54 -3.97
CA ARG A 155 12.29 2.72 -3.11
C ARG A 155 11.14 3.71 -3.27
N ALA A 156 10.77 4.08 -4.49
CA ALA A 156 9.68 5.02 -4.71
C ALA A 156 8.34 4.53 -4.15
N LEU A 157 8.02 3.23 -4.32
CA LEU A 157 6.80 2.61 -3.77
C LEU A 157 6.81 2.63 -2.24
N PHE A 158 7.95 2.30 -1.63
CA PHE A 158 8.10 2.32 -0.18
C PHE A 158 8.03 3.74 0.37
N ASP A 159 8.67 4.72 -0.29
CA ASP A 159 8.64 6.13 0.11
C ASP A 159 7.21 6.70 0.04
N ALA A 160 6.45 6.35 -1.01
CA ALA A 160 5.04 6.74 -1.12
C ALA A 160 4.19 6.12 0.00
N TYR A 161 4.45 4.85 0.35
CA TYR A 161 3.78 4.15 1.45
C TYR A 161 4.11 4.75 2.81
N PHE A 162 5.39 4.98 3.07
CA PHE A 162 5.91 5.63 4.27
C PHE A 162 5.29 7.02 4.44
N ALA A 163 5.36 7.87 3.41
CA ALA A 163 4.83 9.22 3.44
C ALA A 163 3.30 9.27 3.66
N ALA A 164 2.56 8.26 3.19
CA ALA A 164 1.12 8.20 3.38
C ALA A 164 0.74 7.89 4.84
N ILE A 165 1.59 7.18 5.60
CA ILE A 165 1.27 6.56 6.89
C ILE A 165 2.00 7.21 8.06
N ASP A 166 3.31 7.39 7.94
CA ASP A 166 4.15 7.69 9.09
C ASP A 166 3.83 9.06 9.69
N ALA A 167 4.03 9.13 10.99
CA ALA A 167 3.79 10.33 11.81
C ALA A 167 2.34 10.83 11.91
N ARG A 168 1.37 10.10 11.35
CA ARG A 168 -0.07 10.33 11.57
C ARG A 168 -0.40 10.08 13.06
N PRO A 169 -1.17 10.95 13.72
CA PRO A 169 -1.50 10.78 15.14
C PRO A 169 -2.44 9.59 15.36
N ILE A 170 -2.33 8.94 16.51
CA ILE A 170 -3.29 7.93 17.00
C ILE A 170 -4.10 8.44 18.17
N THR A 171 -5.22 7.77 18.45
CA THR A 171 -6.17 8.24 19.48
C THR A 171 -5.65 8.08 20.91
N LYS A 172 -4.64 7.22 21.12
CA LYS A 172 -4.05 6.89 22.42
C LYS A 172 -2.89 7.83 22.83
N GLY A 173 -2.65 8.89 22.06
CA GLY A 173 -1.37 9.63 22.07
C GLY A 173 -0.32 8.85 21.27
N GLY A 174 0.63 9.51 20.62
CA GLY A 174 1.63 8.86 19.78
C GLY A 174 1.33 8.91 18.27
N ARG A 175 2.02 8.08 17.49
CA ARG A 175 2.03 8.11 16.02
C ARG A 175 1.97 6.72 15.40
N ILE A 176 1.34 6.63 14.23
CA ILE A 176 1.36 5.43 13.39
C ILE A 176 2.75 5.30 12.76
N ALA A 177 3.25 4.07 12.72
CA ALA A 177 4.45 3.72 11.97
C ALA A 177 4.11 2.69 10.88
N SER A 178 4.76 2.80 9.72
CA SER A 178 4.66 1.79 8.67
C SER A 178 5.56 0.58 8.97
N THR A 179 5.13 -0.60 8.56
CA THR A 179 5.91 -1.86 8.64
C THR A 179 5.68 -2.70 7.39
N CYS A 180 6.64 -3.58 7.07
CA CYS A 180 6.52 -4.62 6.05
C CYS A 180 6.93 -5.95 6.68
N PHE A 181 6.08 -6.97 6.58
CA PHE A 181 6.35 -8.34 7.04
C PHE A 181 6.00 -9.33 5.93
#